data_AF-A0A3B8RRW6-F1
#
_entry.id   AF-A0A3B8RRW6-F1
#
_cell.length_a   1.000
_cell.length_b   1.000
_cell.length_c   1.000
_cell.angle_alpha   90.00
_cell.angle_beta   90.00
_cell.angle_gamma   90.00
#
_symmetry.space_group_name_H-M   'P 1'
#
loop_
_entity.id
_entity.type
_entity.pdbx_description
1 polymer ?
#
loop_
_entity_poly.entity_id
_entity_poly.type
_entity_poly.pdbx_seq_one_letter_code
_entity_poly.pdbx_strand_id
1 'polypeptide(L)'
;MTNINIKDFEKRIVVRQLSLTDYDEVVELQKKCFPGMKTWSMDQFSSQIEIFNEGQICVEYENKIVASSSSLVLDFNLYSEWHSWTEIADNGFIRN
;
A
#
# COMPACT_ATOMS: atom_id res chain seq x y z
N MET A 1 27.74 -30.10 -21.55
CA MET A 1 26.80 -28.97 -21.48
C MET A 1 26.35 -28.85 -20.04
N THR A 2 26.61 -27.72 -19.39
CA THR A 2 26.11 -27.43 -18.05
C THR A 2 24.61 -27.25 -18.15
N ASN A 3 23.84 -28.10 -17.46
CA ASN A 3 22.40 -27.93 -17.33
C ASN A 3 22.14 -26.72 -16.45
N ILE A 4 21.84 -25.59 -17.07
CA ILE A 4 21.41 -24.38 -16.37
C ILE A 4 19.94 -24.58 -15.98
N ASN A 5 19.66 -24.63 -14.68
CA ASN A 5 18.29 -24.66 -14.18
C ASN A 5 17.73 -23.23 -14.22
N ILE A 6 16.76 -23.00 -15.10
CA ILE A 6 16.17 -21.67 -15.34
C ILE A 6 15.48 -21.13 -14.08
N LYS A 7 15.02 -22.01 -13.17
CA LYS A 7 14.45 -21.62 -11.87
C LYS A 7 15.42 -20.82 -10.99
N ASP A 8 16.73 -21.03 -11.15
CA ASP A 8 17.74 -20.31 -10.38
C ASP A 8 17.87 -18.84 -10.82
N PHE A 9 17.27 -18.47 -11.96
CA PHE A 9 17.25 -17.12 -12.53
C PHE A 9 15.85 -16.51 -12.59
N GLU A 10 14.83 -17.21 -12.09
CA GLU A 10 13.47 -16.70 -12.02
C GLU A 10 13.39 -15.60 -10.97
N LYS A 11 13.14 -14.38 -11.43
CA LYS A 11 12.83 -13.25 -10.57
C LYS A 11 11.46 -13.47 -9.92
N ARG A 12 11.45 -13.82 -8.64
CA ARG A 12 10.20 -13.97 -7.88
C ARG A 12 9.62 -12.59 -7.56
N ILE A 13 8.56 -12.24 -8.28
CA ILE A 13 7.73 -11.07 -8.03
C ILE A 13 6.37 -11.55 -7.55
N VAL A 14 5.88 -11.00 -6.45
CA VAL A 14 4.56 -11.35 -5.88
C VAL A 14 3.74 -10.08 -5.73
N VAL A 15 2.49 -10.13 -6.19
CA VAL A 15 1.48 -9.09 -5.92
C VAL A 15 0.51 -9.67 -4.90
N ARG A 16 0.32 -8.97 -3.78
CA ARG A 16 -0.57 -9.40 -2.71
C ARG A 16 -1.18 -8.22 -1.97
N GLN A 17 -2.20 -8.51 -1.16
CA GLN A 17 -2.70 -7.56 -0.18
C GLN A 17 -1.65 -7.27 0.89
N LEU A 18 -1.67 -6.04 1.39
CA LEU A 18 -0.91 -5.62 2.57
C LEU A 18 -1.51 -6.23 3.83
N SER A 19 -0.65 -6.40 4.83
CA SER A 19 -1.01 -6.87 6.16
C SER A 19 -0.42 -5.92 7.21
N LEU A 20 -0.94 -5.95 8.43
CA LEU A 20 -0.46 -5.08 9.51
C LEU A 20 1.05 -5.27 9.79
N THR A 21 1.59 -6.47 9.53
CA THR A 21 3.02 -6.76 9.71
C THR A 21 3.92 -6.07 8.68
N ASP A 22 3.36 -5.52 7.60
CA ASP A 22 4.12 -4.84 6.54
C ASP A 22 4.40 -3.36 6.87
N TYR A 23 3.89 -2.83 7.99
CA TYR A 23 3.92 -1.40 8.32
C TYR A 23 5.33 -0.79 8.20
N ASP A 24 6.33 -1.41 8.83
CA ASP A 24 7.69 -0.87 8.85
C ASP A 24 8.31 -0.83 7.44
N GLU A 25 8.09 -1.86 6.62
CA GLU A 25 8.59 -1.89 5.23
C GLU A 25 7.90 -0.83 4.36
N VAL A 26 6.59 -0.62 4.55
CA VAL A 26 5.83 0.41 3.85
C VAL A 26 6.29 1.81 4.26
N VAL A 27 6.56 2.05 5.54
CA VAL A 27 7.09 3.34 6.02
C VAL A 27 8.46 3.63 5.41
N GLU A 28 9.34 2.63 5.33
CA GLU A 28 10.64 2.78 4.68
C GLU A 28 10.52 3.01 3.17
N LEU A 29 9.55 2.37 2.52
CA LEU A 29 9.22 2.63 1.11
C LEU A 29 8.74 4.08 0.92
N GLN A 30 7.81 4.56 1.77
CA GLN A 30 7.28 5.92 1.70
C GLN A 30 8.37 6.98 1.85
N LYS A 31 9.30 6.80 2.81
CA LYS A 31 10.44 7.72 3.00
C LYS A 31 11.33 7.82 1.77
N LYS A 32 11.50 6.70 1.04
CA LYS A 32 12.32 6.65 -0.19
C LYS A 32 11.59 7.27 -1.38
N CYS A 33 10.31 6.96 -1.56
CA CYS A 33 9.52 7.45 -2.68
C CYS A 33 9.14 8.93 -2.55
N PHE A 34 8.92 9.41 -1.32
CA PHE A 34 8.48 10.78 -1.04
C PHE A 34 9.30 11.44 0.07
N PRO A 35 10.59 11.75 -0.17
CA PRO A 35 11.45 12.36 0.84
C PRO A 35 10.88 13.69 1.36
N GLY A 36 10.79 13.84 2.68
CA GLY A 36 10.28 15.05 3.35
C GLY A 36 8.76 15.07 3.59
N MET A 37 8.01 14.10 3.07
CA MET A 37 6.59 13.93 3.42
C MET A 37 6.44 13.10 4.70
N LYS A 38 5.39 13.39 5.47
CA LYS A 38 5.03 12.59 6.64
C LYS A 38 4.51 11.23 6.16
N THR A 39 5.07 10.15 6.68
CA THR A 39 4.60 8.78 6.42
C THR A 39 3.30 8.50 7.15
N TRP A 40 2.64 7.38 6.80
CA TRP A 40 1.50 6.92 7.57
C TRP A 40 1.90 6.59 9.02
N SER A 41 1.04 6.98 9.95
CA SER A 41 1.06 6.43 11.30
C SER A 41 0.52 5.00 11.31
N MET A 42 0.82 4.25 12.37
CA MET A 42 0.29 2.90 12.55
C MET A 42 -1.24 2.88 12.54
N ASP A 43 -1.89 3.86 13.16
CA ASP A 43 -3.35 3.94 13.21
C ASP A 43 -3.97 4.17 11.82
N GLN A 44 -3.36 5.05 11.01
CA GLN A 44 -3.78 5.30 9.63
C GLN A 44 -3.61 4.07 8.73
N PHE A 45 -2.48 3.35 8.89
CA PHE A 45 -2.22 2.14 8.14
C PHE A 45 -3.18 1.01 8.53
N SER A 46 -3.43 0.85 9.84
CA SER A 46 -4.34 -0.16 10.36
C SER A 46 -5.76 0.08 9.89
N SER A 47 -6.25 1.33 9.95
CA SER A 47 -7.57 1.71 9.46
C SER A 47 -7.78 1.35 7.99
N GLN A 48 -6.80 1.64 7.13
CA GLN A 48 -6.86 1.30 5.71
C GLN A 48 -6.92 -0.21 5.46
N ILE A 49 -6.12 -1.00 6.18
CA ILE A 49 -6.08 -2.46 6.05
C ILE A 49 -7.37 -3.09 6.59
N GLU A 50 -7.88 -2.62 7.72
CA GLU A 50 -9.07 -3.21 8.35
C GLU A 50 -10.35 -2.92 7.57
N ILE A 51 -10.44 -1.75 6.92
CA ILE A 51 -11.67 -1.30 6.25
C ILE A 51 -11.62 -1.60 4.75
N PHE A 52 -10.50 -1.33 4.09
CA PHE A 52 -10.35 -1.44 2.63
C PHE A 52 -9.20 -2.37 2.24
N ASN A 53 -9.06 -3.53 2.88
CA ASN A 53 -7.97 -4.50 2.64
C ASN A 53 -7.78 -4.81 1.15
N GLU A 54 -8.87 -5.01 0.40
CA GLU A 54 -8.81 -5.33 -1.03
C GLU A 54 -8.15 -4.23 -1.88
N GLY A 55 -8.20 -2.99 -1.42
CA GLY A 55 -7.54 -1.85 -2.04
C GLY A 55 -6.10 -1.60 -1.60
N GLN A 56 -5.61 -2.31 -0.58
CA GLN A 56 -4.27 -2.14 -0.04
C GLN A 56 -3.35 -3.22 -0.61
N ILE A 57 -2.56 -2.89 -1.64
CA ILE A 57 -1.77 -3.86 -2.40
C ILE A 57 -0.29 -3.52 -2.32
N CYS A 58 0.57 -4.54 -2.24
CA CYS A 58 2.01 -4.40 -2.40
C CYS A 58 2.57 -5.32 -3.49
N VAL A 59 3.74 -4.94 -3.99
CA VAL A 59 4.59 -5.78 -4.85
C VAL A 59 5.83 -6.15 -4.05
N GLU A 60 6.10 -7.45 -3.94
CA GLU A 60 7.32 -7.99 -3.38
C GLU A 60 8.30 -8.40 -4.48
N TYR A 61 9.58 -8.11 -4.26
CA TYR A 61 10.70 -8.66 -5.02
C TYR A 61 11.74 -9.16 -4.04
N GLU A 62 12.16 -10.43 -4.17
CA GLU A 62 13.11 -11.07 -3.23
C GLU A 62 12.69 -10.95 -1.75
N ASN A 63 11.40 -11.16 -1.47
CA ASN A 63 10.77 -11.04 -0.15
C ASN A 63 10.89 -9.64 0.49
N LYS A 64 11.04 -8.59 -0.33
CA LYS A 64 11.01 -7.20 0.12
C LYS A 64 9.93 -6.44 -0.61
N ILE A 65 9.20 -5.59 0.10
CA ILE A 65 8.23 -4.71 -0.53
C ILE A 65 8.97 -3.64 -1.36
N VAL A 66 8.66 -3.58 -2.65
CA VAL A 66 9.27 -2.63 -3.60
C VAL A 66 8.28 -1.62 -4.16
N ALA A 67 6.98 -1.87 -4.00
CA ALA A 67 5.92 -0.93 -4.35
C ALA A 67 4.68 -1.17 -3.49
N SER A 68 3.88 -0.12 -3.30
CA SER A 68 2.57 -0.20 -2.65
C SER A 68 1.55 0.68 -3.38
N SER A 69 0.28 0.30 -3.30
CA SER A 69 -0.87 1.05 -3.80
C SER A 69 -2.00 0.98 -2.78
N SER A 70 -2.65 2.12 -2.54
CA SER A 70 -3.78 2.24 -1.62
C SER A 70 -4.95 2.84 -2.37
N SER A 71 -6.09 2.17 -2.33
CA SER A 71 -7.35 2.62 -2.91
C SER A 71 -8.51 2.44 -1.94
N LEU A 72 -9.57 3.18 -2.20
CA LEU A 72 -10.82 3.17 -1.44
C LEU A 72 -11.99 3.39 -2.41
N VAL A 73 -13.19 2.95 -2.04
CA VAL A 73 -14.42 3.16 -2.82
C VAL A 73 -15.27 4.20 -2.10
N LEU A 74 -15.71 5.22 -2.82
CA LEU A 74 -16.56 6.28 -2.29
C LEU A 74 -17.99 6.14 -2.80
N ASP A 75 -18.98 6.23 -1.91
CA ASP A 75 -20.35 6.50 -2.30
C ASP A 75 -20.54 8.02 -2.48
N PHE A 76 -20.52 8.48 -3.72
CA PHE A 76 -20.70 9.89 -4.07
C PHE A 76 -22.01 10.50 -3.56
N ASN A 77 -23.05 9.70 -3.25
CA ASN A 77 -24.29 10.24 -2.71
C ASN A 77 -24.14 10.76 -1.27
N LEU A 78 -23.10 10.33 -0.55
CA LEU A 78 -22.76 10.80 0.79
C LEU A 78 -21.96 12.10 0.78
N TYR A 79 -21.56 12.58 -0.41
CA TYR A 79 -20.60 13.66 -0.58
C TYR A 79 -21.14 14.72 -1.55
N SER A 80 -21.30 15.97 -1.09
CA SER A 80 -21.64 17.12 -1.97
C SER A 80 -20.57 17.36 -3.06
N GLU A 81 -20.91 18.04 -4.16
CA GLU A 81 -20.07 18.14 -5.39
C GLU A 81 -18.65 18.76 -5.23
N TRP A 82 -18.25 19.21 -4.03
CA TRP A 82 -16.95 19.80 -3.73
C TRP A 82 -16.36 19.19 -2.45
N HIS A 83 -15.25 18.44 -2.56
CA HIS A 83 -14.47 17.98 -1.41
C HIS A 83 -12.98 18.18 -1.61
N SER A 84 -12.29 18.50 -0.53
CA SER A 84 -10.83 18.50 -0.49
C SER A 84 -10.29 17.07 -0.38
N TRP A 85 -9.06 16.84 -0.86
CA TRP A 85 -8.37 15.54 -0.69
C TRP A 85 -8.34 15.09 0.77
N THR A 86 -8.19 16.04 1.71
CA THR A 86 -8.13 15.79 3.15
C THR A 86 -9.45 15.25 3.73
N GLU A 87 -10.60 15.73 3.23
CA GLU A 87 -11.92 15.23 3.62
C GLU A 87 -12.17 13.84 3.06
N ILE A 88 -11.83 13.62 1.79
CA ILE A 88 -12.02 12.31 1.13
C ILE A 88 -11.13 11.23 1.77
N ALA A 89 -9.87 11.56 2.08
CA ALA A 89 -8.95 10.63 2.70
C ALA A 89 -9.14 10.52 4.23
N ASP A 90 -10.08 11.28 4.82
CA ASP A 90 -10.29 11.39 6.26
C ASP A 90 -8.96 11.57 7.03
N ASN A 91 -8.19 12.59 6.64
CA ASN A 91 -6.85 12.85 7.18
C ASN A 91 -5.88 11.64 7.07
N GLY A 92 -6.07 10.79 6.06
CA GLY A 92 -5.29 9.58 5.83
C GLY A 92 -5.75 8.34 6.61
N PHE A 93 -6.86 8.41 7.35
CA PHE A 93 -7.41 7.24 8.05
C PHE A 93 -8.28 6.37 7.13
N ILE A 94 -9.00 6.97 6.18
CA ILE A 94 -9.89 6.25 5.26
C ILE A 94 -10.90 5.38 6.04
N ARG A 95 -11.84 6.02 6.76
CA ARG A 95 -12.88 5.36 7.60
C ARG A 95 -14.30 5.44 7.02
N ASN A 96 -14.39 5.92 5.79
CA ASN A 96 -15.59 6.33 5.10
C ASN A 96 -16.31 5.19 4.37
#